data_AF-A0A370X628-F1
#
_entry.id   AF-A0A370X628-F1
#
_cell.length_a   1.000
_cell.length_b   1.000
_cell.length_c   1.000
_cell.angle_alpha   90.00
_cell.angle_beta   90.00
_cell.angle_gamma   90.00
#
_symmetry.space_group_name_H-M   'P 1'
#
loop_
_entity.id
_entity.type
_entity.pdbx_description
1 polymer ?
#
loop_
_entity_poly.entity_id
_entity_poly.type
_entity_poly.pdbx_seq_one_letter_code
_entity_poly.pdbx_strand_id
1 'polypeptide(L)' 'MLATMMVAFCMSVAACGGSKTVVKNEDSCGKQMTDLQNALNTGAMTQSEYDQARSQALYRCNHH' A
#
# COMPACT_ATOMS: atom_id res chain seq x y z
N MET A 1 -12.78 -27.23 -39.38
CA MET A 1 -13.97 -27.35 -38.51
C MET A 1 -13.59 -26.82 -37.14
N LEU A 2 -14.19 -25.69 -36.75
CA LEU A 2 -14.04 -25.04 -35.46
C LEU A 2 -14.91 -25.75 -34.42
N ALA A 3 -14.30 -26.47 -33.51
CA ALA A 3 -14.81 -26.86 -32.19
C ALA A 3 -13.69 -27.73 -31.60
N THR A 4 -13.18 -27.50 -30.40
CA THR A 4 -13.92 -27.87 -29.20
C THR A 4 -13.13 -27.38 -27.98
N MET A 5 -13.86 -26.74 -27.06
CA MET A 5 -13.60 -26.63 -25.62
C MET A 5 -12.47 -25.74 -25.11
N MET A 6 -12.83 -24.47 -25.00
CA MET A 6 -12.53 -23.63 -23.84
C MET A 6 -12.93 -24.27 -22.51
N VAL A 7 -12.34 -23.70 -21.45
CA VAL A 7 -12.68 -23.77 -20.02
C VAL A 7 -11.87 -24.76 -19.19
N ALA A 8 -10.55 -24.54 -19.19
CA ALA A 8 -9.71 -24.83 -18.03
C ALA A 8 -9.69 -23.60 -17.12
N PHE A 9 -10.70 -23.46 -16.25
CA PHE A 9 -10.66 -22.50 -15.14
C PHE A 9 -11.32 -23.15 -13.92
N CYS A 10 -10.62 -24.14 -13.37
CA CYS A 10 -10.91 -24.63 -12.03
C CYS A 10 -10.64 -23.48 -11.05
N MET A 11 -11.73 -22.93 -10.51
CA MET A 11 -11.72 -22.03 -9.39
C MET A 11 -11.10 -22.73 -8.18
N SER A 12 -9.87 -22.37 -7.83
CA SER A 12 -9.24 -22.86 -6.59
C SER A 12 -8.38 -21.79 -5.92
N VAL A 13 -8.86 -20.53 -5.89
CA VAL A 13 -8.31 -19.51 -5.00
C VAL A 13 -9.42 -18.77 -4.28
N ALA A 14 -10.06 -19.47 -3.35
CA ALA A 14 -10.74 -18.85 -2.22
C ALA A 14 -10.20 -19.42 -0.90
N ALA A 15 -8.87 -19.55 -0.80
CA ALA A 15 -8.20 -19.47 0.49
C ALA A 15 -8.23 -18.00 0.93
N CYS A 16 -9.37 -17.53 1.43
CA CYS A 16 -9.47 -16.27 2.18
C CYS A 16 -9.84 -16.59 3.64
N GLY A 17 -9.14 -17.56 4.21
CA GLY A 17 -9.04 -17.80 5.64
C GLY A 17 -7.69 -17.30 6.14
N GLY A 18 -7.35 -16.04 5.82
CA GLY A 18 -6.15 -15.39 6.33
C GLY A 18 -6.58 -14.47 7.46
N SER A 19 -6.28 -14.86 8.69
CA SER A 19 -6.30 -13.99 9.86
C SER A 19 -5.88 -12.59 9.44
N LYS A 20 -6.80 -11.63 9.52
CA LYS A 20 -6.44 -10.23 9.35
C LYS A 20 -5.45 -9.93 10.47
N THR A 21 -4.16 -10.03 10.16
CA THR A 21 -3.12 -9.36 10.91
C THR A 21 -3.54 -7.91 10.89
N VAL A 22 -4.14 -7.48 11.99
CA VAL A 22 -4.38 -6.07 12.27
C VAL A 22 -2.98 -5.52 12.45
N VAL A 23 -2.37 -5.12 11.33
CA VAL A 23 -1.12 -4.36 11.33
C VAL A 23 -1.44 -3.16 12.21
N LYS A 24 -0.88 -3.14 13.42
CA LYS A 24 -1.08 -2.05 14.38
C LYS A 24 -0.76 -0.77 13.64
N ASN A 25 -1.80 0.04 13.41
CA ASN A 25 -1.74 1.23 12.56
C ASN A 25 -0.73 2.26 13.10
N GLU A 26 -0.37 2.14 14.36
CA GLU A 26 0.61 2.97 15.08
C GLU A 26 2.02 2.91 14.45
N ASP A 27 2.45 1.76 13.95
CA ASP A 27 3.76 1.61 13.28
C ASP A 27 3.75 2.17 11.85
N SER A 28 2.56 2.37 11.25
CA SER A 28 2.42 2.79 9.86
C SER A 28 2.78 4.26 9.66
N CYS A 29 2.50 5.11 10.66
CA CYS A 29 2.78 6.54 10.62
C CYS A 29 4.27 6.85 10.62
N GLY A 30 5.03 6.21 11.51
CA GLY A 30 6.49 6.34 11.55
C GLY A 30 7.14 5.87 10.25
N LYS A 31 6.75 4.68 9.77
CA LYS A 31 7.23 4.11 8.51
C LYS A 31 6.95 5.02 7.31
N GLN A 32 5.74 5.58 7.21
CA GLN A 32 5.36 6.44 6.09
C GLN A 32 6.17 7.75 6.08
N MET A 33 6.46 8.34 7.25
CA MET A 33 7.33 9.52 7.33
C MET A 33 8.78 9.20 6.94
N THR A 34 9.30 8.04 7.36
CA THR A 34 10.65 7.61 6.95
C THR A 34 10.74 7.38 5.44
N ASP A 35 9.70 6.80 4.84
CA ASP A 35 9.66 6.52 3.41
C ASP A 35 9.62 7.81 2.57
N LEU A 36 8.82 8.80 3.00
CA LEU A 36 8.80 10.14 2.39
C LEU A 36 10.17 10.82 2.48
N GLN A 37 10.85 10.71 3.62
CA GLN A 37 12.16 11.32 3.79
C GLN A 37 13.24 10.62 2.94
N ASN A 38 13.13 9.30 2.77
CA ASN A 38 13.98 8.56 1.86
C ASN A 38 13.73 8.95 0.40
N ALA A 39 12.48 9.13 0.00
CA ALA A 39 12.12 9.59 -1.35
C ALA A 39 12.70 10.99 -1.65
N LEU A 40 12.69 11.89 -0.67
CA LEU A 40 13.35 13.21 -0.80
C LEU A 40 14.87 13.06 -0.93
N ASN A 41 15.51 12.27 -0.06
CA ASN A 41 16.96 12.07 -0.07
C ASN A 41 17.49 11.39 -1.34
N THR A 42 16.68 10.51 -1.93
CA THR A 42 17.02 9.82 -3.19
C THR A 42 16.71 10.66 -4.42
N GLY A 43 16.10 11.84 -4.26
CA GLY A 43 15.66 12.69 -5.36
C GLY A 43 14.45 12.15 -6.12
N ALA A 44 13.75 11.15 -5.57
CA ALA A 44 12.51 10.60 -6.13
C ALA A 44 11.32 11.57 -5.99
N MET A 45 11.43 12.56 -5.10
CA MET A 45 10.50 13.68 -4.97
C MET A 45 11.22 14.99 -4.69
N THR A 46 10.56 16.09 -5.01
CA THR A 46 11.02 17.44 -4.68
C THR A 46 10.63 17.83 -3.26
N GLN A 47 11.26 18.89 -2.74
CA GLN A 47 10.97 19.41 -1.40
C GLN A 47 9.48 19.81 -1.22
N SER A 48 8.84 20.38 -2.26
CA SER A 48 7.44 20.79 -2.17
C SER A 48 6.48 19.61 -2.11
N GLU A 49 6.77 18.54 -2.86
CA GLU A 49 6.01 17.28 -2.84
C GLU A 49 6.18 16.58 -1.49
N TYR A 50 7.39 16.58 -0.94
CA TYR A 50 7.66 16.08 0.40
C TYR A 50 6.83 16.82 1.46
N ASP A 51 6.82 18.15 1.44
CA ASP A 51 6.10 18.94 2.44
C ASP A 51 4.57 18.72 2.38
N GLN A 52 4.00 18.62 1.17
CA GLN A 52 2.59 18.27 1.00
C GLN A 52 2.27 16.87 1.51
N ALA A 53 3.07 15.87 1.11
CA ALA A 53 2.84 14.48 1.50
C ALA A 53 3.02 14.29 3.02
N ARG A 54 4.02 14.95 3.62
CA ARG A 54 4.27 14.94 5.06
C ARG A 54 3.11 15.55 5.83
N SER A 55 2.57 16.69 5.38
CA SER A 55 1.41 17.32 6.01
C SER A 55 0.19 16.39 6.00
N GLN A 56 -0.09 15.74 4.87
CA GLN A 56 -1.19 14.79 4.76
C GLN A 56 -0.98 13.54 5.62
N ALA A 57 0.24 13.02 5.68
CA ALA A 57 0.58 11.88 6.53
C ALA A 57 0.35 12.24 8.02
N LEU A 58 0.86 13.39 8.47
CA LEU A 58 0.67 13.87 9.84
C LEU A 58 -0.80 14.11 10.21
N TYR A 59 -1.58 14.64 9.28
CA TYR A 59 -3.02 14.84 9.47
C TYR A 59 -3.73 13.51 9.70
N ARG A 60 -3.45 12.51 8.84
CA ARG A 60 -4.02 11.16 8.99
C ARG A 60 -3.60 10.53 10.32
N CYS A 61 -2.33 10.65 10.67
CA CYS A 61 -1.79 10.09 11.92
C CYS A 61 -2.38 10.69 13.20
N ASN A 62 -2.71 11.99 13.22
CA ASN A 62 -3.31 12.63 14.40
C ASN A 62 -4.82 12.41 14.54
N HIS A 63 -5.49 11.92 13.49
CA HIS A 63 -6.94 11.75 13.46
C HIS A 63 -7.41 10.30 13.68
N HIS A 64 -6.49 9.41 14.08
CA HIS A 64 -6.75 8.00 14.40
C HIS A 64 -6.88 7.76 15.91
#